data_AF-A0A3D0RNP0-F1
#
_entry.id   AF-A0A3D0RNP0-F1
#
_cell.length_a   1.000
_cell.length_b   1.000
_cell.length_c   1.000
_cell.angle_alpha   90.00
_cell.angle_beta   90.00
_cell.angle_gamma   90.00
#
_symmetry.space_group_name_H-M   'P 1'
#
loop_
_entity.id
_entity.type
_entity.pdbx_description
1 polymer ?
#
loop_
_entity_poly.entity_id
_entity_poly.type
_entity_poly.pdbx_seq_one_letter_code
_entity_poly.pdbx_strand_id
1 'polypeptide(L)'
;MVTDLGGIDDKSFNATAYAGVQQAIDELGVDGKYLESTQQSDYARNIQQFVDEGADLVVTVGFLLGVDTAVAAKANPDTYFTIVDYSYPDCFGTDFVEGQTCGSASELPNVL
;
A
#
# COMPACT_ATOMS: atom_id res chain seq x y z
N MET A 1 3.04 6.84 2.50
CA MET A 1 2.54 6.37 1.19
C MET A 1 3.66 5.69 0.41
N VAL A 2 3.43 4.49 -0.12
CA VAL A 2 4.38 3.79 -1.00
C VAL A 2 3.82 3.83 -2.43
N THR A 3 4.59 4.37 -3.37
CA THR A 3 4.18 4.40 -4.79
C THR A 3 4.50 3.09 -5.49
N ASP A 4 3.74 2.76 -6.53
CA ASP A 4 4.18 1.84 -7.59
C ASP A 4 5.26 2.53 -8.46
N LEU A 5 5.62 1.93 -9.59
CA LEU A 5 6.56 2.48 -10.56
C LEU A 5 6.07 3.83 -11.11
N GLY A 6 7.03 4.68 -11.52
CA GLY A 6 6.77 5.98 -12.13
C GLY A 6 6.89 7.15 -11.17
N GLY A 7 6.75 6.92 -9.86
CA GLY A 7 7.03 7.92 -8.83
C GLY A 7 6.06 9.10 -8.80
N ILE A 8 6.26 10.01 -7.86
CA ILE A 8 5.32 11.14 -7.65
C ILE A 8 5.38 12.21 -8.76
N ASP A 9 6.41 12.18 -9.60
CA ASP A 9 6.60 13.10 -10.74
C ASP A 9 5.89 12.61 -12.03
N ASP A 10 5.09 11.54 -11.95
CA ASP A 10 4.35 10.96 -13.07
C ASP A 10 3.25 11.87 -13.66
N LYS A 11 2.97 13.00 -13.00
CA LYS A 11 1.92 14.00 -13.35
C LYS A 11 0.54 13.38 -13.52
N SER A 12 0.30 12.23 -12.92
CA SER A 12 -0.89 11.44 -13.11
C SER A 12 -1.25 10.74 -11.79
N PHE A 13 -1.11 9.42 -11.73
CA PHE A 13 -1.71 8.59 -10.70
C PHE A 13 -1.04 8.76 -9.34
N ASN A 14 0.28 8.59 -9.27
CA ASN A 14 1.04 8.74 -8.03
C ASN A 14 1.09 10.21 -7.57
N ALA A 15 1.21 11.16 -8.51
CA ALA A 15 1.14 12.59 -8.22
C ALA A 15 -0.20 12.96 -7.56
N THR A 16 -1.30 12.43 -8.08
CA THR A 16 -2.65 12.69 -7.54
C THR A 16 -2.81 12.06 -6.15
N ALA A 17 -2.35 10.83 -5.95
CA ALA A 17 -2.39 10.21 -4.63
C ALA A 17 -1.55 10.99 -3.60
N TYR A 18 -0.37 11.48 -3.98
CA TYR A 18 0.46 12.30 -3.09
C TYR A 18 -0.15 13.66 -2.79
N ALA A 19 -0.88 14.26 -3.73
CA ALA A 19 -1.65 15.48 -3.48
C ALA A 19 -2.73 15.25 -2.42
N GLY A 20 -3.39 14.09 -2.41
CA GLY A 20 -4.32 13.69 -1.35
C GLY A 20 -3.65 13.58 0.03
N VAL A 21 -2.41 13.04 0.09
CA VAL A 21 -1.63 13.01 1.34
C VAL A 21 -1.32 14.42 1.83
N GLN A 22 -0.89 15.33 0.94
CA GLN A 22 -0.63 16.73 1.29
C GLN A 22 -1.90 17.43 1.80
N GLN A 23 -3.03 17.20 1.15
CA GLN A 23 -4.31 17.75 1.60
C GLN A 23 -4.70 17.24 2.98
N ALA A 24 -4.47 15.94 3.27
CA ALA A 24 -4.73 15.39 4.60
C ALA A 24 -3.84 16.02 5.68
N ILE A 25 -2.56 16.29 5.38
CA ILE A 25 -1.66 17.02 6.29
C ILE A 25 -2.23 18.42 6.57
N ASP A 26 -2.63 19.15 5.53
CA ASP A 26 -3.12 20.52 5.66
C ASP A 26 -4.47 20.62 6.37
N GLU A 27 -5.40 19.69 6.09
CA GLU A 27 -6.78 19.75 6.59
C GLU A 27 -6.98 19.02 7.92
N LEU A 28 -6.23 17.95 8.18
CA LEU A 28 -6.40 17.09 9.35
C LEU A 28 -5.26 17.22 10.37
N GLY A 29 -4.15 17.88 10.00
CA GLY A 29 -2.99 18.07 10.88
C GLY A 29 -2.24 16.78 11.20
N VAL A 30 -2.32 15.78 10.32
CA VAL A 30 -1.56 14.52 10.43
C VAL A 30 -0.15 14.68 9.87
N ASP A 31 0.77 13.81 10.29
CA ASP A 31 2.08 13.68 9.66
C ASP A 31 1.99 12.78 8.42
N GLY A 32 2.73 13.12 7.36
CA GLY A 32 2.74 12.34 6.12
C GLY A 32 4.06 12.40 5.39
N LYS A 33 4.46 11.27 4.81
CA LYS A 33 5.63 11.13 3.94
C LYS A 33 5.40 10.03 2.90
N TYR A 34 6.29 9.99 1.91
CA TYR A 34 6.26 8.98 0.85
C TYR A 34 7.60 8.27 0.68
N LEU A 35 7.53 7.04 0.17
CA LEU A 35 8.67 6.29 -0.36
C LEU A 35 8.34 5.92 -1.79
N GLU A 36 9.25 6.25 -2.69
CA GLU A 36 9.13 5.94 -4.11
C GLU A 36 9.76 4.59 -4.41
N SER A 37 9.03 3.75 -5.16
CA SER A 37 9.54 2.46 -5.62
C SER A 37 10.11 2.58 -7.03
N THR A 38 11.35 2.13 -7.21
CA THR A 38 12.03 2.17 -8.53
C THR A 38 11.94 0.86 -9.28
N GLN A 39 11.69 -0.23 -8.54
CA GLN A 39 11.48 -1.58 -9.05
C GLN A 39 10.55 -2.36 -8.10
N GLN A 40 9.90 -3.42 -8.59
CA GLN A 40 8.93 -4.18 -7.79
C GLN A 40 9.52 -4.76 -6.49
N SER A 41 10.80 -5.13 -6.49
CA SER A 41 11.45 -5.64 -5.28
C SER A 41 11.64 -4.59 -4.18
N ASP A 42 11.33 -3.31 -4.43
CA ASP A 42 11.32 -2.27 -3.41
C ASP A 42 10.06 -2.31 -2.54
N TYR A 43 8.94 -2.85 -3.04
CA TYR A 43 7.62 -2.74 -2.42
C TYR A 43 7.58 -3.24 -0.98
N ALA A 44 7.90 -4.52 -0.76
CA ALA A 44 7.88 -5.12 0.58
C ALA A 44 8.79 -4.37 1.56
N ARG A 45 9.98 -3.95 1.11
CA ARG A 45 10.93 -3.19 1.93
C ARG A 45 10.39 -1.81 2.30
N ASN A 46 9.81 -1.09 1.34
CA ASN A 46 9.26 0.25 1.56
C ASN A 46 8.03 0.21 2.47
N ILE A 47 7.15 -0.79 2.30
CA ILE A 47 6.00 -1.01 3.19
C ILE A 47 6.49 -1.31 4.61
N GLN A 48 7.43 -2.26 4.76
CA GLN A 48 7.96 -2.65 6.07
C GLN A 48 8.66 -1.49 6.77
N GLN A 49 9.35 -0.62 6.03
CA GLN A 49 9.97 0.57 6.61
C GLN A 49 8.95 1.46 7.34
N PHE A 50 7.76 1.71 6.76
CA PHE A 50 6.75 2.52 7.45
C PHE A 50 6.13 1.80 8.66
N VAL A 51 5.99 0.48 8.59
CA VAL A 51 5.57 -0.32 9.75
C VAL A 51 6.60 -0.20 10.88
N ASP A 52 7.88 -0.37 10.58
CA ASP A 52 8.98 -0.30 11.56
C ASP A 52 9.12 1.10 12.18
N GLU A 53 8.81 2.13 11.40
CA GLU A 53 8.78 3.53 11.86
C GLU A 53 7.51 3.86 12.67
N GLY A 54 6.58 2.91 12.84
CA GLY A 54 5.39 3.06 13.66
C GLY A 54 4.28 3.90 13.02
N ALA A 55 4.14 3.86 11.69
CA ALA A 55 3.05 4.54 11.00
C ALA A 55 1.68 3.97 11.44
N ASP A 56 0.73 4.85 11.76
CA ASP A 56 -0.65 4.45 12.07
C ASP A 56 -1.39 3.89 10.84
N LEU A 57 -1.10 4.44 9.66
CA LEU A 57 -1.68 4.08 8.37
C LEU A 57 -0.61 4.01 7.27
N VAL A 58 -0.52 2.86 6.59
CA VAL A 58 0.29 2.68 5.39
C VAL A 58 -0.59 2.67 4.15
N VAL A 59 -0.46 3.72 3.32
CA VAL A 59 -1.14 3.84 2.02
C VAL A 59 -0.24 3.28 0.91
N THR A 60 -0.69 2.27 0.17
CA THR A 60 -0.01 1.76 -1.03
C THR A 60 -0.80 2.16 -2.29
N VAL A 61 -0.11 2.52 -3.36
CA VAL A 61 -0.74 3.13 -4.55
C VAL A 61 -0.31 2.37 -5.80
N GLY A 62 -1.20 1.53 -6.33
CA GLY A 62 -1.01 0.79 -7.57
C GLY A 62 -1.24 -0.71 -7.42
N PHE A 63 -1.77 -1.32 -8.49
CA PHE A 63 -2.18 -2.73 -8.52
C PHE A 63 -1.06 -3.71 -8.12
N LEU A 64 0.19 -3.44 -8.51
CA LEU A 64 1.31 -4.37 -8.28
C LEU A 64 1.71 -4.49 -6.80
N LEU A 65 1.28 -3.55 -5.95
CA LEU A 65 1.52 -3.58 -4.49
C LEU A 65 0.54 -4.50 -3.74
N GLY A 66 -0.47 -5.04 -4.43
CA GLY A 66 -1.54 -5.82 -3.80
C GLY A 66 -1.04 -7.04 -3.00
N VAL A 67 -0.08 -7.80 -3.51
CA VAL A 67 0.41 -8.97 -2.77
C VAL A 67 1.20 -8.55 -1.54
N ASP A 68 2.16 -7.62 -1.70
CA ASP A 68 3.01 -7.17 -0.59
C ASP A 68 2.23 -6.42 0.50
N THR A 69 1.20 -5.65 0.12
CA THR A 69 0.31 -4.96 1.07
C THR A 69 -0.44 -5.98 1.93
N ALA A 70 -1.01 -7.03 1.33
CA ALA A 70 -1.71 -8.07 2.08
C ALA A 70 -0.77 -8.84 3.01
N VAL A 71 0.45 -9.16 2.56
CA VAL A 71 1.47 -9.85 3.37
C VAL A 71 1.83 -8.99 4.58
N ALA A 72 2.10 -7.70 4.38
CA ALA A 72 2.41 -6.78 5.47
C ALA A 72 1.22 -6.59 6.43
N ALA A 73 0.00 -6.45 5.90
CA ALA A 73 -1.21 -6.29 6.71
C ALA A 73 -1.48 -7.50 7.62
N LYS A 74 -1.30 -8.72 7.10
CA LYS A 74 -1.44 -9.96 7.90
C LYS A 74 -0.36 -10.10 8.96
N ALA A 75 0.87 -9.67 8.66
CA ALA A 75 1.97 -9.72 9.61
C ALA A 75 1.85 -8.67 10.72
N ASN A 76 1.12 -7.57 10.48
CA ASN A 76 1.02 -6.41 11.37
C ASN A 76 -0.45 -6.05 11.63
N PRO A 77 -1.20 -6.87 12.39
CA PRO A 77 -2.65 -6.70 12.58
C PRO A 77 -3.04 -5.40 13.31
N ASP A 78 -2.10 -4.78 14.04
CA ASP A 78 -2.31 -3.53 14.79
C ASP A 78 -2.01 -2.27 13.95
N THR A 79 -1.45 -2.42 12.75
CA THR A 79 -1.21 -1.32 11.81
C THR A 79 -2.32 -1.30 10.76
N TYR A 80 -2.84 -0.11 10.45
CA TYR A 80 -3.81 0.03 9.36
C TYR A 80 -3.10 0.20 8.02
N PHE A 81 -3.76 -0.31 6.98
CA PHE A 81 -3.35 -0.23 5.60
C PHE A 81 -4.53 0.25 4.75
N THR A 82 -4.24 0.82 3.59
CA THR A 82 -5.23 1.04 2.53
C THR A 82 -4.49 0.98 1.20
N ILE A 83 -5.18 0.54 0.15
CA ILE A 83 -4.59 0.36 -1.17
C ILE A 83 -5.46 1.01 -2.25
N VAL A 84 -4.81 1.77 -3.13
CA VAL A 84 -5.45 2.39 -4.30
C VAL A 84 -5.26 1.48 -5.51
N ASP A 85 -6.33 1.28 -6.28
CA ASP A 85 -6.38 0.44 -7.50
C ASP A 85 -6.25 -1.08 -7.23
N TYR A 86 -6.64 -1.51 -6.03
CA TYR A 86 -6.71 -2.91 -5.63
C TYR A 86 -7.78 -3.14 -4.57
N SER A 87 -8.25 -4.37 -4.39
CA SER A 87 -9.13 -4.75 -3.28
C SER A 87 -8.95 -6.21 -2.89
N TYR A 88 -9.32 -6.55 -1.65
CA TYR A 88 -9.37 -7.92 -1.16
C TYR A 88 -10.82 -8.29 -0.78
N PRO A 89 -11.22 -9.58 -0.87
CA PRO A 89 -10.43 -10.70 -1.35
C PRO A 89 -10.15 -10.64 -2.86
N ASP A 90 -9.04 -11.22 -3.31
CA ASP A 90 -8.59 -11.22 -4.72
C ASP A 90 -8.17 -12.61 -5.23
N CYS A 91 -8.01 -13.60 -4.33
CA CYS A 91 -7.65 -14.97 -4.70
C CYS A 91 -8.87 -15.74 -5.27
N PHE A 92 -9.26 -15.46 -6.52
CA PHE A 92 -10.43 -16.06 -7.15
C PHE A 92 -10.09 -17.25 -8.05
N GLY A 93 -10.26 -18.48 -7.55
CA GLY A 93 -10.04 -19.71 -8.33
C GLY A 93 -8.90 -20.56 -7.78
N THR A 94 -8.50 -21.59 -8.53
CA THR A 94 -7.55 -22.62 -8.04
C THR A 94 -6.09 -22.34 -8.36
N ASP A 95 -5.83 -21.41 -9.28
CA ASP A 95 -4.46 -21.13 -9.77
C ASP A 95 -3.75 -20.04 -8.94
N PHE A 96 -4.46 -19.46 -7.97
CA PHE A 96 -3.95 -18.39 -7.14
C PHE A 96 -3.34 -18.93 -5.85
N VAL A 97 -2.15 -18.43 -5.52
CA VAL A 97 -1.40 -18.76 -4.31
C VAL A 97 -1.31 -17.49 -3.48
N GLU A 98 -2.01 -17.49 -2.34
CA GLU A 98 -2.06 -16.38 -1.41
C GLU A 98 -0.67 -15.98 -0.91
N GLY A 99 -0.37 -14.68 -0.97
CA GLY A 99 0.96 -14.13 -0.66
C GLY A 99 1.99 -14.32 -1.78
N GLN A 100 1.61 -14.82 -2.95
CA GLN A 100 2.50 -14.96 -4.12
C GLN A 100 1.88 -14.39 -5.40
N THR A 101 0.72 -14.92 -5.81
CA THR A 101 0.02 -14.51 -7.05
C THR A 101 -1.30 -13.81 -6.78
N CYS A 102 -1.75 -13.77 -5.53
CA CYS A 102 -2.86 -12.99 -5.03
C CYS A 102 -2.54 -12.56 -3.58
N GLY A 103 -3.18 -11.51 -3.08
CA GLY A 103 -2.91 -10.98 -1.73
C GLY A 103 -3.64 -11.71 -0.62
N SER A 104 -4.96 -11.88 -0.75
CA SER A 104 -5.80 -12.49 0.27
C SER A 104 -7.04 -13.20 -0.30
N ALA A 105 -7.30 -14.41 0.18
CA ALA A 105 -8.54 -15.13 -0.10
C ALA A 105 -9.71 -14.69 0.78
N SER A 106 -9.44 -13.82 1.75
CA SER A 106 -10.41 -13.29 2.72
C SER A 106 -10.29 -11.78 2.87
N GLU A 107 -11.32 -11.14 3.43
CA GLU A 107 -11.24 -9.74 3.82
C GLU A 107 -10.11 -9.53 4.84
N LEU A 108 -9.43 -8.40 4.73
CA LEU A 108 -8.39 -8.00 5.67
C LEU A 108 -8.92 -6.85 6.52
N PRO A 109 -9.21 -7.07 7.82
CA PRO A 109 -9.92 -6.10 8.65
C PRO A 109 -9.12 -4.82 8.91
N ASN A 110 -7.80 -4.87 8.74
CA ASN A 110 -6.90 -3.73 8.85
C ASN A 110 -6.52 -3.14 7.48
N VAL A 111 -7.16 -3.55 6.39
CA VAL A 111 -7.04 -2.91 5.08
C VAL A 111 -8.37 -2.23 4.73
N LEU A 112 -8.35 -0.89 4.72
CA LEU A 112 -9.53 -0.03 4.51
C LEU A 112 -9.72 0.38 3.05
#